data_AF-A0A2V9P6J1-F1
#
_entry.id   AF-A0A2V9P6J1-F1
#
_cell.length_a   1.000
_cell.length_b   1.000
_cell.length_c   1.000
_cell.angle_alpha   90.00
_cell.angle_beta   90.00
_cell.angle_gamma   90.00
#
_symmetry.space_group_name_H-M   'P 1'
#
loop_
_entity.id
_entity.type
_entity.pdbx_description
1 polymer ?
#
loop_
_entity_poly.entity_id
_entity_poly.type
_entity_poly.pdbx_seq_one_letter_code
_entity_poly.pdbx_strand_id
1 'polypeptide(L)'
;MKKVLIVTYYYPPSPPVGGVRPSKFARFLSEFGWEPIVLAVADPTATEALTPNANVEVYRVSEWPHPLKTYYRIMEQRAQKRGRVEEFMLQMSPRYVVAMSRPKRGIARVKRWLVSFMRLPDEELGWLIPA
;
A
#
# COMPACT_ATOMS: atom_id res chain seq x y z
N MET A 1 -21.50 25.16 -3.97
CA MET A 1 -21.12 23.89 -3.32
C MET A 1 -19.62 23.85 -3.14
N LYS A 2 -19.11 23.38 -1.99
CA LYS A 2 -17.67 23.36 -1.71
C LYS A 2 -17.12 21.96 -1.98
N LYS A 3 -16.21 21.84 -2.94
CA LYS A 3 -15.57 20.56 -3.29
C LYS A 3 -14.27 20.39 -2.50
N VAL A 4 -13.97 19.16 -2.10
CA VAL A 4 -12.72 18.81 -1.41
C VAL A 4 -12.12 17.56 -2.02
N LEU A 5 -10.84 17.63 -2.40
CA LEU A 5 -10.09 16.49 -2.93
C LEU A 5 -9.33 15.82 -1.77
N ILE A 6 -9.58 14.53 -1.57
CA ILE A 6 -8.90 13.67 -0.62
C ILE A 6 -7.94 12.78 -1.41
N VAL A 7 -6.65 12.98 -1.25
CA VAL A 7 -5.61 12.14 -1.87
C VAL A 7 -5.09 11.15 -0.83
N THR A 8 -5.20 9.85 -1.11
CA THR A 8 -4.78 8.79 -0.18
C THR A 8 -4.25 7.57 -0.92
N TYR A 9 -3.22 6.93 -0.40
CA TYR A 9 -2.76 5.65 -0.95
C TYR A 9 -3.80 4.54 -0.77
N TYR A 10 -4.55 4.59 0.33
CA TYR A 10 -5.47 3.54 0.74
C TYR A 10 -6.89 4.08 0.85
N TYR A 11 -7.83 3.38 0.21
CA TYR A 11 -9.26 3.64 0.31
C TYR A 11 -10.04 2.35 0.04
N PRO A 12 -11.17 2.08 0.73
CA PRO A 12 -12.03 0.91 0.49
C PRO A 12 -12.29 0.67 -1.00
N PRO A 13 -12.03 -0.54 -1.54
CA PRO A 13 -11.86 -1.82 -0.85
C PRO A 13 -10.46 -2.18 -0.31
N SER A 14 -9.45 -1.31 -0.42
CA SER A 14 -8.08 -1.65 -0.01
C SER A 14 -8.00 -1.91 1.51
N PRO A 15 -7.38 -3.05 1.94
CA PRO A 15 -7.41 -3.50 3.33
C PRO A 15 -6.60 -2.67 4.36
N PRO A 16 -5.56 -1.88 4.02
CA PRO A 16 -4.75 -1.24 5.05
C PRO A 16 -5.52 -0.22 5.89
N VAL A 17 -5.22 -0.21 7.19
CA VAL A 17 -5.81 0.70 8.20
C VAL A 17 -5.68 2.18 7.79
N GLY A 18 -4.69 2.50 6.95
CA GLY A 18 -4.50 3.83 6.35
C GLY A 18 -5.74 4.38 5.64
N GLY A 19 -6.62 3.53 5.10
CA GLY A 19 -7.84 3.95 4.39
C GLY A 19 -9.06 4.23 5.28
N VAL A 20 -9.01 3.87 6.57
CA VAL A 20 -10.16 4.03 7.48
C VAL A 20 -10.45 5.50 7.79
N ARG A 21 -9.42 6.30 8.03
CA ARG A 21 -9.59 7.73 8.33
C ARG A 21 -10.12 8.52 7.13
N PRO A 22 -9.52 8.43 5.92
CA PRO A 22 -10.05 9.07 4.73
C PRO A 22 -11.51 8.68 4.42
N SER A 23 -11.87 7.40 4.62
CA SER A 23 -13.25 6.93 4.44
C SER A 23 -14.24 7.61 5.39
N LYS A 24 -13.88 7.73 6.68
CA LYS A 24 -14.71 8.46 7.65
C LYS A 24 -14.82 9.95 7.32
N PHE A 25 -13.71 10.59 6.94
CA PHE A 25 -13.74 12.00 6.54
C PHE A 25 -14.64 12.22 5.32
N ALA A 26 -14.49 11.40 4.28
CA ALA A 26 -15.35 11.48 3.10
C ALA A 26 -16.83 11.31 3.48
N ARG A 27 -17.16 10.39 4.39
CA ARG A 27 -18.54 10.22 4.86
C ARG A 27 -19.08 11.48 5.56
N PHE A 28 -18.37 11.96 6.58
CA PHE A 28 -18.89 13.04 7.43
C PHE A 28 -18.86 14.39 6.71
N LEU A 29 -17.88 14.65 5.83
CA LEU A 29 -17.83 15.90 5.07
C LEU A 29 -19.08 16.10 4.20
N SER A 30 -19.63 15.03 3.63
CA SER A 30 -20.90 15.07 2.91
C SER A 30 -22.07 15.54 3.79
N GLU A 31 -22.08 15.19 5.08
CA GLU A 31 -23.10 15.62 6.04
C GLU A 31 -23.00 17.12 6.39
N PHE A 32 -21.82 17.73 6.24
CA PHE A 32 -21.57 19.16 6.47
C PHE A 32 -21.68 20.03 5.19
N GLY A 33 -22.26 19.49 4.10
CA GLY A 33 -22.47 20.23 2.85
C GLY A 33 -21.22 20.40 1.98
N TRP A 34 -20.19 19.58 2.21
CA TRP A 34 -19.04 19.45 1.33
C TRP A 34 -19.21 18.29 0.36
N GLU A 35 -18.64 18.41 -0.82
CA GLU A 35 -18.64 17.36 -1.84
C GLU A 35 -17.23 16.73 -1.90
N PRO A 36 -17.01 15.57 -1.25
CA PRO A 36 -15.72 14.91 -1.23
C PRO A 36 -15.47 14.12 -2.52
N ILE A 37 -14.30 14.34 -3.09
CA ILE A 37 -13.75 13.59 -4.22
C ILE A 37 -12.52 12.87 -3.71
N VAL A 38 -12.44 11.55 -3.88
CA VAL A 38 -11.32 10.74 -3.39
C VAL A 38 -10.47 10.31 -4.58
N LEU A 39 -9.17 10.61 -4.52
CA LEU A 39 -8.16 10.06 -5.42
C LEU A 39 -7.35 9.01 -4.65
N ALA A 40 -7.43 7.76 -5.09
CA ALA A 40 -6.75 6.65 -4.44
C ALA A 40 -5.99 5.75 -5.41
N VAL A 41 -4.98 5.06 -4.92
CA VAL A 41 -4.25 4.07 -5.72
C VAL A 41 -5.16 2.87 -6.02
N ALA A 42 -5.07 2.36 -7.25
CA ALA A 42 -5.70 1.12 -7.67
C ALA A 42 -4.95 -0.07 -7.04
N ASP A 43 -5.64 -0.85 -6.22
CA ASP A 43 -5.09 -2.03 -5.55
C ASP A 43 -5.67 -3.30 -6.20
N PRO A 44 -4.87 -4.09 -6.94
CA PRO A 44 -5.34 -5.28 -7.63
C PRO A 44 -5.65 -6.45 -6.67
N THR A 45 -5.23 -6.34 -5.40
CA THR A 45 -5.46 -7.36 -4.36
C THR A 45 -6.63 -7.03 -3.45
N ALA A 46 -7.27 -5.88 -3.66
CA ALA A 46 -8.37 -5.43 -2.82
C ALA A 46 -9.63 -6.27 -3.06
N THR A 47 -10.08 -6.95 -2.01
CA THR A 47 -11.35 -7.70 -2.00
C THR A 47 -12.51 -6.75 -1.69
N GLU A 48 -13.63 -6.87 -2.40
CA GLU A 48 -14.83 -6.01 -2.30
C GLU A 48 -15.51 -5.95 -0.92
N ALA A 49 -14.96 -6.58 0.11
CA ALA A 49 -15.52 -6.66 1.46
C ALA A 49 -15.74 -5.28 2.13
N LEU A 50 -15.10 -4.22 1.64
CA LEU A 50 -15.33 -2.84 2.08
C LEU A 50 -15.86 -2.02 0.90
N THR A 51 -17.18 -1.94 0.77
CA THR A 51 -17.80 -1.07 -0.23
C THR A 51 -17.60 0.41 0.15
N PRO A 52 -17.23 1.28 -0.81
CA PRO A 52 -17.23 2.72 -0.58
C PRO A 52 -18.60 3.22 -0.12
N ASN A 53 -18.64 4.30 0.66
CA ASN A 53 -19.89 5.00 0.92
C ASN A 53 -20.50 5.43 -0.43
N ALA A 54 -21.78 5.14 -0.65
CA ALA A 54 -22.47 5.30 -1.95
C ALA A 54 -22.50 6.74 -2.51
N ASN A 55 -22.12 7.74 -1.70
CA ASN A 55 -22.26 9.17 -2.04
C ASN A 55 -20.90 9.89 -2.17
N VAL A 56 -19.83 9.15 -2.47
CA VAL A 56 -18.47 9.69 -2.62
C VAL A 56 -17.92 9.28 -3.99
N GLU A 57 -17.45 10.26 -4.75
CA GLU A 57 -16.79 10.02 -6.03
C GLU A 57 -15.36 9.53 -5.79
N VAL A 58 -14.99 8.36 -6.33
CA VAL A 58 -13.69 7.73 -6.11
C VAL A 58 -12.98 7.49 -7.44
N TYR A 59 -11.85 8.17 -7.61
CA TYR A 59 -10.93 7.99 -8.73
C TYR A 59 -9.81 7.05 -8.34
N ARG A 60 -9.63 5.97 -9.12
CA ARG A 60 -8.56 5.00 -8.94
C ARG A 60 -7.47 5.21 -9.98
N VAL A 61 -6.25 5.44 -9.52
CA VAL A 61 -5.09 5.66 -10.38
C VAL A 61 -4.02 4.60 -10.15
N SER A 62 -3.31 4.25 -11.22
CA SER A 62 -2.16 3.36 -11.09
C SER A 62 -1.05 4.04 -10.28
N GLU A 63 -0.41 3.26 -9.41
CA GLU A 63 0.80 3.72 -8.72
C GLU A 63 1.95 3.90 -9.70
N TRP A 64 2.84 4.84 -9.38
CA TRP A 64 4.11 4.98 -10.09
C TRP A 64 4.97 3.71 -9.89
N PRO A 65 5.76 3.28 -10.90
CA PRO A 65 6.63 2.11 -10.76
C PRO A 65 7.60 2.26 -9.58
N HIS A 66 7.39 1.45 -8.54
CA HIS A 66 8.19 1.49 -7.32
C HIS A 66 9.08 0.23 -7.24
N PRO A 67 10.44 0.35 -7.21
CA PRO A 67 11.36 -0.80 -7.22
C PRO A 67 11.06 -1.85 -6.15
N LEU A 68 10.82 -1.42 -4.91
CA LEU A 68 10.46 -2.30 -3.79
C LEU A 68 9.12 -3.04 -4.00
N LYS A 69 8.04 -2.35 -4.36
CA LYS A 69 6.73 -2.97 -4.63
C LYS A 69 6.79 -3.91 -5.83
N THR A 70 7.52 -3.56 -6.88
CA THR A 70 7.77 -4.45 -8.03
C THR A 70 8.53 -5.70 -7.60
N TYR A 71 9.58 -5.55 -6.78
CA TYR A 71 10.31 -6.69 -6.20
C TYR A 71 9.37 -7.59 -5.39
N TYR A 72 8.52 -7.02 -4.52
CA TYR A 72 7.54 -7.78 -3.75
C TYR A 72 6.52 -8.48 -4.63
N ARG A 73 5.98 -7.83 -5.66
CA ARG A 73 5.05 -8.42 -6.63
C ARG A 73 5.66 -9.61 -7.37
N ILE A 74 6.91 -9.50 -7.82
CA ILE A 74 7.62 -10.61 -8.49
C ILE A 74 7.85 -11.76 -7.51
N MET A 75 8.23 -11.45 -6.27
CA MET A 75 8.48 -12.47 -5.25
C MET A 75 7.18 -13.18 -4.83
N GLU A 76 6.08 -12.45 -4.74
CA GLU A 76 4.74 -12.97 -4.48
C GLU A 76 4.29 -13.93 -5.59
N GLN A 77 4.40 -13.52 -6.86
CA GLN A 77 4.07 -14.38 -8.00
C GLN A 77 4.90 -15.67 -8.01
N ARG A 78 6.19 -15.59 -7.64
CA ARG A 78 7.05 -16.78 -7.50
C ARG A 78 6.63 -17.67 -6.33
N ALA A 79 6.21 -17.07 -5.21
CA ALA A 79 5.71 -17.80 -4.05
C ALA A 79 4.37 -18.49 -4.35
N GLN A 80 3.48 -17.83 -5.08
CA GLN A 80 2.20 -18.36 -5.54
C GLN A 80 2.38 -19.57 -6.46
N LYS A 81 3.28 -19.47 -7.45
CA LYS A 81 3.65 -20.62 -8.31
C LYS A 81 4.24 -21.81 -7.53
N ARG A 82 4.76 -21.59 -6.33
CA ARG A 82 5.36 -22.61 -5.46
C ARG A 82 4.44 -23.05 -4.31
N GLY A 83 3.21 -22.52 -4.23
CA GLY A 83 2.26 -22.81 -3.15
C GLY A 83 2.69 -22.32 -1.77
N ARG A 84 3.59 -21.33 -1.67
CA ARG A 84 4.16 -20.82 -0.40
C ARG A 84 3.83 -19.34 -0.14
N VAL A 85 2.60 -18.94 -0.41
CA VAL A 85 2.17 -17.54 -0.25
C VAL A 85 2.15 -17.12 1.22
N GLU A 86 1.64 -17.96 2.12
CA GLU A 86 1.59 -17.65 3.56
C GLU A 86 3.00 -17.45 4.16
N GLU A 87 3.94 -18.34 3.82
CA GLU A 87 5.34 -18.24 4.27
C GLU A 87 6.00 -16.95 3.76
N PHE A 88 5.67 -16.54 2.53
CA PHE A 88 6.14 -15.30 1.93
C PHE A 88 5.57 -14.05 2.62
N MET A 89 4.26 -14.04 2.91
CA MET A 89 3.58 -12.94 3.60
C MET A 89 4.11 -12.75 5.03
N LEU A 90 4.35 -13.86 5.75
CA LEU A 90 4.99 -13.82 7.06
C LEU A 90 6.39 -13.19 7.00
N GLN A 91 7.20 -13.56 6.00
CA GLN A 91 8.53 -12.99 5.79
C GLN A 91 8.53 -11.50 5.45
N MET A 92 7.46 -10.93 4.92
CA MET A 92 7.39 -9.50 4.58
C MET A 92 6.91 -8.62 5.74
N SER A 93 6.29 -9.17 6.78
CA SER A 93 5.81 -8.37 7.91
C SER A 93 6.99 -7.76 8.71
N PRO A 94 6.97 -6.44 9.00
CA PRO A 94 8.07 -5.75 9.70
C PRO A 94 8.44 -6.40 11.05
N ARG A 95 7.43 -6.89 11.78
CA ARG A 95 7.61 -7.60 13.06
C ARG A 95 8.38 -8.91 12.90
N TYR A 96 8.17 -9.63 11.80
CA TYR A 96 8.82 -10.93 11.57
C TYR A 96 10.25 -10.77 11.04
N VAL A 97 10.49 -9.79 10.16
CA VAL A 97 11.84 -9.48 9.66
C VAL A 97 12.78 -9.09 10.81
N VAL A 98 12.30 -8.32 11.78
CA VAL A 98 13.08 -7.91 12.96
C VAL A 98 13.23 -9.08 13.95
N ALA A 99 12.16 -9.83 14.24
CA ALA A 99 12.18 -10.90 15.24
C ALA A 99 12.92 -12.18 14.82
N MET A 100 12.94 -12.55 13.53
CA MET A 100 13.58 -13.79 13.04
C MET A 100 14.97 -13.61 12.43
N SER A 101 15.47 -12.38 12.35
CA SER A 101 16.78 -12.11 11.76
C SER A 101 17.94 -12.55 12.66
N ARG A 102 18.30 -13.85 12.66
CA ARG A 102 19.66 -14.26 13.02
C ARG A 102 20.68 -13.50 12.15
N PRO A 103 21.86 -13.11 12.66
CA PRO A 103 22.85 -12.39 11.87
C PRO A 103 23.40 -13.30 10.77
N LYS A 104 22.79 -13.26 9.58
CA LYS A 104 23.27 -14.01 8.41
C LYS A 104 24.55 -13.33 7.88
N ARG A 105 25.63 -14.11 7.74
CA ARG A 105 26.91 -13.68 7.14
C ARG A 105 26.81 -13.70 5.59
N GLY A 106 27.56 -12.83 4.90
CA GLY A 106 27.67 -12.82 3.43
C GLY A 106 26.54 -12.08 2.68
N ILE A 107 26.14 -12.61 1.51
CA ILE A 107 25.22 -11.99 0.52
C ILE A 107 23.88 -11.57 1.13
N ALA A 108 23.40 -12.27 2.15
CA ALA A 108 22.16 -11.93 2.86
C ALA A 108 22.22 -10.55 3.52
N ARG A 109 23.40 -10.09 3.98
CA ARG A 109 23.58 -8.75 4.56
C ARG A 109 23.47 -7.66 3.50
N VAL A 110 24.10 -7.89 2.33
CA VAL A 110 24.03 -6.97 1.19
C VAL A 110 22.60 -6.86 0.68
N LYS A 111 21.89 -8.00 0.53
CA LYS A 111 20.48 -8.02 0.16
C LYS A 111 19.62 -7.23 1.15
N ARG A 112 19.83 -7.42 2.46
CA ARG A 112 19.10 -6.66 3.49
C ARG A 112 19.36 -5.17 3.35
N TRP A 113 20.62 -4.76 3.20
CA TRP A 113 20.98 -3.36 3.04
C TRP A 113 20.33 -2.72 1.81
N LEU A 114 20.35 -3.40 0.67
CA LEU A 114 19.67 -2.94 -0.55
C LEU A 114 18.15 -2.80 -0.36
N VAL A 115 17.50 -3.78 0.26
CA VAL A 115 16.05 -3.72 0.54
C VAL A 115 15.73 -2.59 1.54
N SER A 116 16.57 -2.40 2.56
CA SER A 116 16.43 -1.30 3.52
C SER A 116 16.62 0.06 2.86
N PHE A 117 17.56 0.18 1.93
CA PHE A 117 17.77 1.41 1.16
C PHE A 117 16.56 1.73 0.28
N MET A 118 15.97 0.72 -0.36
CA MET A 118 14.77 0.87 -1.18
C MET A 118 13.49 1.24 -0.39
N ARG A 119 13.50 1.16 0.95
CA ARG A 119 12.39 1.62 1.81
C ARG A 119 12.45 3.11 2.14
N LEU A 120 13.59 3.75 1.96
CA LEU A 120 13.74 5.19 2.18
C LEU A 120 13.31 5.93 0.90
N PRO A 121 12.64 7.09 0.99
CA PRO A 121 12.21 7.81 2.20
C PRO A 121 10.94 7.26 2.87
N ASP A 122 10.04 6.60 2.13
CA ASP A 122 8.80 5.99 2.62
C ASP A 122 8.38 4.80 1.73
N GLU A 123 7.64 3.84 2.29
CA GLU A 123 7.22 2.60 1.57
C GLU A 123 6.18 2.86 0.47
N GLU A 124 5.42 3.96 0.55
CA GLU A 124 4.43 4.32 -0.45
C GLU A 124 4.97 5.30 -1.50
N LEU A 125 5.74 6.29 -1.06
CA LEU A 125 6.27 7.35 -1.94
C LEU A 125 7.44 6.87 -2.80
N GLY A 126 8.36 6.11 -2.20
CA GLY A 126 9.56 5.62 -2.86
C GLY A 126 10.51 6.69 -3.39
N TRP A 127 11.28 6.29 -4.41
CA TRP A 127 12.27 7.12 -5.08
C TRP A 127 11.62 7.85 -6.26
N LEU A 128 11.18 9.08 -6.00
CA LEU A 128 10.68 9.98 -7.05
C LEU A 128 11.85 10.53 -7.86
N ILE A 129 11.71 10.54 -9.19
CA ILE A 129 12.64 11.25 -10.06
C ILE A 129 12.28 12.75 -9.97
N PRO A 130 13.23 13.63 -9.65
CA PRO A 130 12.96 15.06 -9.62
C PRO A 130 12.49 15.52 -11.01
N ALA A 131 11.42 16.32 -11.02
CA ALA A 131 10.84 16.92 -12.22
C ALA A 131 11.74 17.98 -12.84
#